data_AF-A0AAD6H8P5-F1
#
_entry.id   AF-A0AAD6H8P5-F1
#
_cell.length_a   1.000
_cell.length_b   1.000
_cell.length_c   1.000
_cell.angle_alpha   90.00
_cell.angle_beta   90.00
_cell.angle_gamma   90.00
#
_symmetry.space_group_name_H-M   'P 1'
#
loop_
_entity.id
_entity.type
_entity.pdbx_description
1 polymer ?
#
loop_
_entity_poly.entity_id
_entity_poly.type
_entity_poly.pdbx_seq_one_letter_code
_entity_poly.pdbx_strand_id
1 'polypeptide(L)'
;MEKIVESRKSKHKVLENRVRAMHKKSEKMPTVAITDLEPSEIPHHFNLTHCLPTEFEFSPRKTEKLSLPPHLNSTLVDYGMATSGSPINETLIRSRISVIILTTLAKMKRELPAKPRTPVVSSTSPKFVHLKFDREIEFIWKSDNRRVRLSGIVDYSLWYGMPDDYSTNMTTIEASQPDLIKRGVFKCLAYMAMVHETRKRAKVIDTSVYGIATDSFEWVFIRIRPNGEWTAKAYHWVHNAQEIVSMLANIFAHAATSHKWWNLGVEAEFSTSLEQPKLKPKSMRDMRHSI
;
A
#
# COMPACT_ATOMS: atom_id res chain seq x y z
N MET A 1 -3.59 -40.73 -30.02
CA MET A 1 -3.93 -39.35 -29.58
C MET A 1 -4.89 -39.33 -28.39
N GLU A 2 -5.80 -40.30 -28.23
CA GLU A 2 -6.80 -40.33 -27.15
C GLU A 2 -6.22 -40.30 -25.73
N LYS A 3 -5.14 -41.05 -25.45
CA LYS A 3 -4.50 -41.07 -24.12
C LYS A 3 -3.99 -39.69 -23.63
N ILE A 4 -3.67 -38.77 -24.55
CA ILE A 4 -3.18 -37.41 -24.22
C ILE A 4 -4.36 -36.50 -23.86
N VAL A 5 -5.52 -36.69 -24.51
CA VAL A 5 -6.74 -35.92 -24.27
C VAL A 5 -7.37 -36.32 -22.92
N GLU A 6 -7.36 -37.61 -22.58
CA GLU A 6 -7.81 -38.14 -21.29
C GLU A 6 -6.99 -37.57 -20.11
N SER A 7 -5.65 -37.52 -20.28
CA SER A 7 -4.71 -37.00 -19.30
C SER A 7 -4.94 -35.50 -19.01
N ARG A 8 -5.25 -34.70 -20.04
CA ARG A 8 -5.55 -33.27 -19.89
C ARG A 8 -6.90 -33.03 -19.18
N LYS A 9 -7.94 -33.80 -19.51
CA LYS A 9 -9.24 -33.72 -18.82
C LYS A 9 -9.13 -34.08 -17.33
N SER A 10 -8.35 -35.09 -17.01
CA SER A 10 -8.08 -35.49 -15.62
C SER A 10 -7.37 -34.40 -14.81
N LYS A 11 -6.32 -33.78 -15.37
CA LYS A 11 -5.61 -32.67 -14.72
C LYS A 11 -6.48 -31.43 -14.51
N HIS A 12 -7.36 -31.11 -15.46
CA HIS A 12 -8.30 -30.00 -15.33
C HIS A 12 -9.30 -30.22 -14.18
N LYS A 13 -9.86 -31.42 -14.09
CA LYS A 13 -10.81 -31.79 -13.01
C LYS A 13 -10.16 -31.77 -11.62
N VAL A 14 -8.88 -32.15 -11.51
CA VAL A 14 -8.12 -32.05 -10.25
C VAL A 14 -7.88 -30.59 -9.86
N LEU A 15 -7.60 -29.72 -10.84
CA LEU A 15 -7.42 -28.29 -10.60
C LEU A 15 -8.73 -27.63 -10.15
N GLU A 16 -9.84 -27.91 -10.84
CA GLU A 16 -11.18 -27.43 -10.46
C GLU A 16 -11.60 -27.89 -9.06
N ASN A 17 -11.31 -29.15 -8.71
CA ASN A 17 -11.58 -29.67 -7.37
C ASN A 17 -10.70 -29.02 -6.30
N ARG A 18 -9.44 -28.70 -6.60
CA ARG A 18 -8.57 -27.90 -5.70
C ARG A 18 -9.09 -26.49 -5.52
N VAL A 19 -9.55 -25.84 -6.59
CA VAL A 19 -10.15 -24.50 -6.54
C VAL A 19 -11.44 -24.51 -5.72
N ARG A 20 -12.34 -25.48 -5.95
CA ARG A 20 -13.57 -25.64 -5.14
C ARG A 20 -13.27 -25.95 -3.67
N ALA A 21 -12.27 -26.79 -3.38
CA ALA A 21 -11.86 -27.09 -2.02
C ALA A 21 -11.24 -25.86 -1.33
N MET A 22 -10.48 -25.03 -2.05
CA MET A 22 -9.97 -23.75 -1.55
C MET A 22 -11.11 -22.76 -1.29
N HIS A 23 -12.11 -22.67 -2.17
CA HIS A 23 -13.32 -21.86 -1.96
C HIS A 23 -14.15 -22.32 -0.75
N LYS A 24 -14.44 -23.64 -0.62
CA LYS A 24 -15.14 -24.19 0.56
C LYS A 24 -14.38 -24.00 1.87
N LYS A 25 -13.05 -23.97 1.82
CA LYS A 25 -12.20 -23.71 3.00
C LYS A 25 -12.18 -22.21 3.36
N SER A 26 -12.38 -21.33 2.37
CA SER A 26 -12.55 -19.88 2.54
C SER A 26 -13.90 -19.52 3.19
N GLU A 27 -14.98 -20.25 2.91
CA GLU A 27 -16.32 -20.05 3.52
C GLU A 27 -16.39 -20.38 5.02
N LYS A 28 -15.44 -21.15 5.57
CA LYS A 28 -15.40 -21.51 7.01
C LYS A 28 -14.59 -20.56 7.89
N MET A 29 -14.00 -19.51 7.32
CA MET A 29 -13.14 -18.59 8.08
C MET A 29 -13.97 -17.41 8.57
N PRO A 30 -14.02 -17.14 9.90
CA PRO A 30 -14.74 -15.98 10.42
C PRO A 30 -14.13 -14.69 9.88
N THR A 31 -14.98 -13.77 9.46
CA THR A 31 -14.62 -12.42 9.04
C THR A 31 -14.88 -11.46 10.17
N VAL A 32 -13.91 -10.58 10.46
CA VAL A 32 -13.97 -9.54 11.49
C VAL A 32 -13.71 -8.22 10.78
N ALA A 33 -14.61 -7.25 10.95
CA ALA A 33 -14.38 -5.93 10.38
C ALA A 33 -13.29 -5.19 11.18
N ILE A 34 -12.47 -4.40 10.51
CA ILE A 34 -11.46 -3.56 11.18
C ILE A 34 -12.10 -2.60 12.19
N THR A 35 -13.32 -2.16 11.93
CA THR A 35 -14.11 -1.31 12.83
C THR A 35 -14.53 -2.01 14.12
N ASP A 36 -14.51 -3.34 14.15
CA ASP A 36 -14.89 -4.15 15.32
C ASP A 36 -13.68 -4.43 16.23
N LEU A 37 -12.46 -4.07 15.79
CA LEU A 37 -11.26 -4.20 16.60
C LEU A 37 -11.20 -3.07 17.62
N GLU A 38 -10.77 -3.38 18.85
CA GLU A 38 -10.51 -2.36 19.86
C GLU A 38 -9.31 -1.50 19.42
N PRO A 39 -9.47 -0.17 19.25
CA PRO A 39 -8.42 0.68 18.70
C PRO A 39 -7.08 0.61 19.42
N SER A 40 -7.10 0.50 20.77
CA SER A 40 -5.87 0.41 21.57
C SER A 40 -5.12 -0.90 21.42
N GLU A 41 -5.79 -1.96 20.96
CA GLU A 41 -5.21 -3.29 20.78
C GLU A 41 -4.57 -3.47 19.41
N ILE A 42 -4.87 -2.58 18.45
CA ILE A 42 -4.34 -2.66 17.08
C ILE A 42 -2.81 -2.77 17.05
N PRO A 43 -2.03 -1.91 17.73
CA PRO A 43 -0.58 -2.07 17.75
C PRO A 43 -0.13 -3.45 18.25
N HIS A 44 -0.76 -3.96 19.31
CA HIS A 44 -0.43 -5.27 19.88
C HIS A 44 -0.74 -6.40 18.90
N HIS A 45 -1.91 -6.38 18.24
CA HIS A 45 -2.32 -7.42 17.28
C HIS A 45 -1.37 -7.57 16.08
N PHE A 46 -0.68 -6.49 15.72
CA PHE A 46 0.25 -6.44 14.59
C PHE A 46 1.73 -6.34 15.00
N ASN A 47 2.05 -6.50 16.29
CA ASN A 47 3.40 -6.34 16.84
C ASN A 47 4.06 -5.01 16.46
N LEU A 48 3.28 -3.92 16.49
CA LEU A 48 3.75 -2.58 16.18
C LEU A 48 4.20 -1.86 17.45
N THR A 49 5.35 -1.20 17.38
CA THR A 49 5.90 -0.42 18.50
C THR A 49 5.83 1.06 18.18
N HIS A 50 5.25 1.87 19.06
CA HIS A 50 5.20 3.31 18.85
C HIS A 50 6.56 3.96 19.12
N CYS A 51 6.99 4.84 18.21
CA CYS A 51 8.22 5.62 18.35
C CYS A 51 8.01 7.07 17.92
N LEU A 52 8.83 7.97 18.47
CA LEU A 52 8.85 9.35 18.02
C LEU A 52 9.40 9.45 16.59
N PRO A 53 8.90 10.43 15.79
CA PRO A 53 9.46 10.69 14.47
C PRO A 53 10.90 11.17 14.61
N THR A 54 11.75 10.78 13.66
CA THR A 54 13.08 11.38 13.55
C THR A 54 12.98 12.85 13.10
N GLU A 55 14.02 13.66 13.30
CA GLU A 55 14.03 15.10 13.00
C GLU A 55 13.51 15.44 11.58
N PHE A 56 13.88 14.62 10.60
CA PHE A 56 13.51 14.81 9.19
C PHE A 56 12.24 14.06 8.78
N GLU A 57 11.72 13.19 9.63
CA GLU A 57 10.53 12.40 9.33
C GLU A 57 9.28 13.26 9.48
N PHE A 58 8.45 13.24 8.43
CA PHE A 58 7.31 14.13 8.26
C PHE A 58 7.63 15.63 8.28
N SER A 59 8.88 16.04 8.03
CA SER A 59 9.28 17.44 7.98
C SER A 59 9.86 17.76 6.60
N PRO A 60 9.05 18.25 5.63
CA PRO A 60 9.54 18.54 4.29
C PRO A 60 10.72 19.52 4.35
N ARG A 61 11.83 19.17 3.71
CA ARG A 61 12.98 20.08 3.56
C ARG A 61 12.56 21.30 2.77
N LYS A 62 13.30 22.41 2.90
CA LYS A 62 13.03 23.64 2.11
C LYS A 62 12.96 23.37 0.60
N THR A 63 13.77 22.44 0.10
CA THR A 63 13.79 22.01 -1.32
C THR A 63 12.64 21.10 -1.72
N GLU A 64 11.98 20.47 -0.75
CA GLU A 64 10.83 19.56 -0.95
C GLU A 64 9.49 20.28 -0.73
N LYS A 65 9.52 21.51 -0.22
CA LYS A 65 8.32 22.31 -0.02
C LYS A 65 7.68 22.64 -1.38
N LEU A 66 6.49 22.10 -1.59
CA LEU A 66 5.69 22.36 -2.77
C LEU A 66 4.84 23.62 -2.52
N SER A 67 4.67 24.45 -3.54
CA SER A 67 3.65 25.50 -3.50
C SER A 67 2.25 24.89 -3.54
N LEU A 68 1.28 25.55 -2.94
CA LEU A 68 -0.12 25.14 -3.04
C LEU A 68 -0.54 25.10 -4.53
N PRO A 69 -1.39 24.14 -4.95
CA PRO A 69 -1.99 24.18 -6.28
C PRO A 69 -2.66 25.52 -6.56
N PRO A 70 -2.43 26.12 -7.75
CA PRO A 70 -3.22 27.27 -8.18
C PRO A 70 -4.69 26.90 -8.07
N HIS A 71 -5.50 27.78 -7.49
CA HIS A 71 -6.93 27.60 -7.19
C HIS A 71 -7.30 26.81 -5.93
N LEU A 72 -6.39 26.10 -5.26
CA LEU A 72 -6.78 25.32 -4.07
C LEU A 72 -7.40 26.20 -2.98
N ASN A 73 -6.77 27.33 -2.68
CA ASN A 73 -7.28 28.26 -1.66
C ASN A 73 -8.65 28.84 -2.05
N SER A 74 -8.81 29.31 -3.29
CA SER A 74 -10.10 29.87 -3.73
C SER A 74 -11.19 28.81 -3.69
N THR A 75 -10.92 27.58 -4.16
CA THR A 75 -11.88 26.48 -4.09
C THR A 75 -12.26 26.13 -2.64
N LEU A 76 -11.31 26.11 -1.71
CA LEU A 76 -11.62 25.83 -0.30
C LEU A 76 -12.38 26.97 0.39
N VAL A 77 -12.21 28.21 -0.07
CA VAL A 77 -12.99 29.37 0.38
C VAL A 77 -14.43 29.28 -0.15
N ASP A 78 -14.61 29.01 -1.44
CA ASP A 78 -15.93 28.78 -2.05
C ASP A 78 -16.66 27.62 -1.38
N TYR A 79 -15.93 26.56 -1.04
CA TYR A 79 -16.44 25.42 -0.30
C TYR A 79 -17.00 25.82 1.06
N GLY A 80 -16.24 26.62 1.83
CA GLY A 80 -16.68 27.14 3.12
C GLY A 80 -17.89 28.07 3.00
N MET A 81 -17.95 28.90 1.96
CA MET A 81 -19.11 29.76 1.69
C MET A 81 -20.36 28.94 1.34
N ALA A 82 -20.24 27.97 0.43
CA ALA A 82 -21.35 27.15 -0.04
C ALA A 82 -21.92 26.21 1.05
N THR A 83 -21.08 25.83 2.01
CA THR A 83 -21.46 24.89 3.08
C THR A 83 -21.68 25.61 4.41
N SER A 84 -21.62 26.95 4.41
CA SER A 84 -21.87 27.76 5.60
C SER A 84 -23.25 27.46 6.18
N GLY A 85 -23.30 27.22 7.49
CA GLY A 85 -24.52 26.85 8.21
C GLY A 85 -24.93 25.38 8.11
N SER A 86 -24.24 24.55 7.31
CA SER A 86 -24.48 23.11 7.29
C SER A 86 -23.74 22.40 8.44
N PRO A 87 -24.32 21.34 9.04
CA PRO A 87 -23.61 20.55 10.03
C PRO A 87 -22.42 19.82 9.38
N ILE A 88 -21.31 19.76 10.10
CA ILE A 88 -20.16 18.97 9.67
C ILE A 88 -20.55 17.49 9.71
N ASN A 89 -20.41 16.82 8.58
CA ASN A 89 -20.61 15.39 8.45
C ASN A 89 -19.49 14.76 7.63
N GLU A 90 -19.47 13.43 7.60
CA GLU A 90 -18.42 12.68 6.90
C GLU A 90 -18.35 12.99 5.41
N THR A 91 -19.50 13.18 4.75
CA THR A 91 -19.56 13.53 3.33
C THR A 91 -18.88 14.87 3.06
N LEU A 92 -19.13 15.88 3.89
CA LEU A 92 -18.54 17.21 3.80
C LEU A 92 -17.02 17.16 4.05
N ILE A 93 -16.59 16.38 5.04
CA ILE A 93 -15.17 16.16 5.32
C ILE A 93 -14.48 15.51 4.12
N ARG A 94 -15.05 14.41 3.62
CA ARG A 94 -14.52 13.64 2.48
C ARG A 94 -14.45 14.46 1.19
N SER A 95 -15.43 15.33 0.93
CA SER A 95 -15.39 16.17 -0.27
C SER A 95 -14.30 17.25 -0.17
N ARG A 96 -14.09 17.85 1.00
CA ARG A 96 -12.94 18.76 1.23
C ARG A 96 -11.59 18.06 1.10
N ILE A 97 -11.44 16.86 1.69
CA ILE A 97 -10.25 16.01 1.54
C ILE A 97 -9.99 15.70 0.06
N SER A 98 -11.03 15.36 -0.69
CA SER A 98 -10.93 15.04 -2.11
C SER A 98 -10.37 16.21 -2.92
N VAL A 99 -10.82 17.44 -2.67
CA VAL A 99 -10.28 18.64 -3.31
C VAL A 99 -8.77 18.76 -3.06
N ILE A 100 -8.33 18.61 -1.80
CA ILE A 100 -6.91 18.75 -1.42
C ILE A 100 -6.05 17.65 -2.08
N ILE A 101 -6.46 16.39 -1.97
CA ILE A 101 -5.72 15.24 -2.54
C ILE A 101 -5.66 15.34 -4.07
N LEU A 102 -6.81 15.55 -4.73
CA LEU A 102 -6.90 15.54 -6.19
C LEU A 102 -6.14 16.70 -6.81
N THR A 103 -6.24 17.90 -6.26
CA THR A 103 -5.51 19.07 -6.78
C THR A 103 -4.00 18.90 -6.56
N THR A 104 -3.58 18.36 -5.42
CA THR A 104 -2.16 18.05 -5.15
C THR A 104 -1.63 17.00 -6.12
N LEU A 105 -2.34 15.89 -6.30
CA LEU A 105 -1.95 14.82 -7.22
C LEU A 105 -1.94 15.31 -8.67
N ALA A 106 -2.93 16.10 -9.09
CA ALA A 106 -2.98 16.69 -10.42
C ALA A 106 -1.82 17.66 -10.67
N LYS A 107 -1.49 18.52 -9.69
CA LYS A 107 -0.31 19.39 -9.74
C LYS A 107 0.95 18.57 -9.94
N MET A 108 1.17 17.54 -9.13
CA MET A 108 2.33 16.65 -9.28
C MET A 108 2.40 16.00 -10.66
N LYS A 109 1.28 15.48 -11.17
CA LYS A 109 1.24 14.84 -12.49
C LYS A 109 1.54 15.81 -13.64
N ARG A 110 1.22 17.10 -13.48
CA ARG A 110 1.51 18.16 -14.47
C ARG A 110 2.94 18.69 -14.37
N GLU A 111 3.41 18.95 -13.15
CA GLU A 111 4.65 19.69 -12.88
C GLU A 111 5.88 18.79 -12.71
N LEU A 112 5.70 17.49 -12.51
CA LEU A 112 6.80 16.50 -12.48
C LEU A 112 6.84 15.72 -13.81
N PRO A 113 7.33 16.31 -14.91
CA PRO A 113 7.61 15.57 -16.13
C PRO A 113 8.77 14.60 -15.90
N ALA A 114 8.72 13.46 -16.60
CA ALA A 114 9.86 12.57 -16.77
C ALA A 114 11.02 13.33 -17.45
N LYS A 115 11.91 13.93 -16.68
CA LYS A 115 13.17 14.48 -17.20
C LYS A 115 14.27 13.43 -17.02
N PRO A 116 14.71 12.72 -18.08
CA PRO A 116 15.97 11.99 -18.03
C PRO A 116 17.09 13.02 -18.08
N ARG A 117 17.72 13.31 -16.94
CA ARG A 117 18.92 14.15 -16.91
C ARG A 117 20.22 13.38 -16.61
N THR A 118 20.15 12.07 -16.53
CA THR A 118 21.33 11.19 -16.50
C THR A 118 21.00 9.85 -17.15
N PRO A 119 21.91 9.22 -17.92
CA PRO A 119 21.68 7.90 -18.53
C PRO A 119 21.71 6.74 -17.51
N VAL A 120 21.70 7.03 -16.21
CA VAL A 120 21.79 6.03 -15.16
C VAL A 120 20.61 6.26 -14.21
N VAL A 121 19.77 5.23 -14.11
CA VAL A 121 18.56 5.09 -13.27
C VAL A 121 17.29 5.81 -13.78
N SER A 122 16.51 5.10 -14.59
CA SER A 122 15.11 5.43 -14.96
C SER A 122 14.30 5.96 -13.76
N SER A 123 13.93 7.24 -13.77
CA SER A 123 13.03 7.85 -12.79
C SER A 123 11.58 7.49 -13.13
N THR A 124 10.94 6.66 -12.32
CA THR A 124 9.52 6.31 -12.47
C THR A 124 8.65 7.56 -12.30
N SER A 125 7.78 7.81 -13.28
CA SER A 125 7.00 9.05 -13.37
C SER A 125 5.78 9.02 -12.43
N PRO A 126 5.45 10.14 -11.74
CA PRO A 126 4.21 10.29 -10.98
C PRO A 126 2.93 10.05 -11.79
N LYS A 127 3.02 10.01 -13.14
CA LYS A 127 1.91 9.68 -14.04
C LYS A 127 1.25 8.32 -13.73
N PHE A 128 2.00 7.39 -13.14
CA PHE A 128 1.51 6.04 -12.82
C PHE A 128 1.05 5.89 -11.37
N VAL A 129 0.89 6.99 -10.63
CA VAL A 129 0.20 6.97 -9.33
C VAL A 129 -1.30 7.02 -9.58
N HIS A 130 -2.02 6.06 -9.04
CA HIS A 130 -3.47 5.93 -9.16
C HIS A 130 -4.12 6.14 -7.79
N LEU A 131 -5.29 6.78 -7.78
CA LEU A 131 -6.11 7.02 -6.59
C LEU A 131 -7.43 6.27 -6.76
N LYS A 132 -7.87 5.55 -5.73
CA LYS A 132 -9.17 4.85 -5.65
C LYS A 132 -9.82 5.22 -4.35
N PHE A 133 -11.09 5.58 -4.47
CA PHE A 133 -11.98 5.80 -3.36
C PHE A 133 -12.59 4.47 -2.92
N ASP A 134 -12.94 4.36 -1.64
CA ASP A 134 -13.67 3.23 -1.07
C ASP A 134 -13.07 1.88 -1.45
N ARG A 135 -11.79 1.71 -1.15
CA ARG A 135 -11.08 0.48 -1.47
C ARG A 135 -11.33 -0.57 -0.38
N GLU A 136 -11.97 -1.64 -0.78
CA GLU A 136 -12.01 -2.87 -0.01
C GLU A 136 -10.60 -3.44 0.19
N ILE A 137 -10.30 -3.81 1.43
CA ILE A 137 -9.06 -4.47 1.82
C ILE A 137 -9.38 -5.68 2.69
N GLU A 138 -8.71 -6.79 2.39
CA GLU A 138 -8.81 -8.01 3.16
C GLU A 138 -7.41 -8.51 3.57
N PHE A 139 -7.32 -9.12 4.74
CA PHE A 139 -6.10 -9.73 5.23
C PHE A 139 -6.40 -10.96 6.06
N ILE A 140 -5.67 -12.05 5.79
CA ILE A 140 -5.76 -13.25 6.61
C ILE A 140 -4.82 -13.09 7.81
N TRP A 141 -5.40 -12.79 8.96
CA TRP A 141 -4.67 -12.71 10.23
C TRP A 141 -4.59 -14.10 10.85
N LYS A 142 -3.40 -14.42 11.37
CA LYS A 142 -3.12 -15.68 12.07
C LYS A 142 -2.61 -15.33 13.46
N SER A 143 -3.35 -15.71 14.49
CA SER A 143 -2.93 -15.57 15.89
C SER A 143 -3.17 -16.91 16.58
N ASP A 144 -2.10 -17.52 17.10
CA ASP A 144 -1.91 -18.65 18.03
C ASP A 144 -2.90 -19.82 18.10
N ASN A 145 -3.83 -19.93 17.14
CA ASN A 145 -4.65 -21.08 16.72
C ASN A 145 -5.89 -20.68 15.89
N ARG A 146 -6.15 -19.38 15.70
CA ARG A 146 -7.26 -18.89 14.90
C ARG A 146 -6.76 -18.20 13.62
N ARG A 147 -7.47 -18.52 12.54
CA ARG A 147 -7.37 -17.79 11.28
C ARG A 147 -8.65 -16.99 11.14
N VAL A 148 -8.50 -15.68 11.02
CA VAL A 148 -9.63 -14.78 10.78
C VAL A 148 -9.34 -13.95 9.54
N ARG A 149 -10.39 -13.59 8.82
CA ARG A 149 -10.32 -12.61 7.74
C ARG A 149 -10.58 -11.24 8.36
N LEU A 150 -9.58 -10.38 8.37
CA LEU A 150 -9.79 -8.97 8.63
C LEU A 150 -10.27 -8.31 7.33
N SER A 151 -11.32 -7.50 7.40
CA SER A 151 -11.85 -6.79 6.23
C SER A 151 -12.23 -5.36 6.58
N GLY A 152 -12.14 -4.47 5.61
CA GLY A 152 -12.68 -3.12 5.73
C GLY A 152 -12.60 -2.34 4.43
N ILE A 153 -13.03 -1.09 4.49
CA ILE A 153 -13.01 -0.14 3.38
C ILE A 153 -12.13 1.04 3.79
N VAL A 154 -11.13 1.33 2.98
CA VAL A 154 -10.26 2.51 3.11
C VAL A 154 -10.84 3.63 2.25
N ASP A 155 -11.05 4.81 2.81
CA ASP A 155 -11.68 5.93 2.08
C ASP A 155 -10.90 6.32 0.84
N TYR A 156 -9.57 6.36 0.94
CA TYR A 156 -8.69 6.57 -0.20
C TYR A 156 -7.48 5.67 -0.14
N SER A 157 -7.13 5.13 -1.30
CA SER A 157 -5.90 4.38 -1.49
C SER A 157 -5.14 4.92 -2.69
N LEU A 158 -3.84 5.11 -2.51
CA LEU A 158 -2.92 5.44 -3.59
C LEU A 158 -2.07 4.23 -3.89
N TRP A 159 -1.88 3.89 -5.17
CA TRP A 159 -0.95 2.85 -5.58
C TRP A 159 -0.23 3.20 -6.87
N TYR A 160 0.82 2.43 -7.15
CA TYR A 160 1.62 2.52 -8.37
C TYR A 160 1.69 1.16 -9.04
N GLY A 161 1.64 1.13 -10.37
CA GLY A 161 1.74 -0.09 -11.16
C GLY A 161 0.39 -0.70 -11.51
N MET A 162 0.35 -2.01 -11.75
CA MET A 162 -0.87 -2.70 -12.15
C MET A 162 -1.90 -2.70 -11.02
N PRO A 163 -3.20 -2.49 -11.32
CA PRO A 163 -4.26 -2.42 -10.31
C PRO A 163 -4.34 -3.60 -9.34
N ASP A 164 -3.85 -4.77 -9.76
CA ASP A 164 -3.97 -6.03 -9.04
C ASP A 164 -2.71 -6.45 -8.28
N ASP A 165 -1.62 -5.66 -8.34
CA ASP A 165 -0.43 -5.90 -7.51
C ASP A 165 -0.55 -5.13 -6.18
N TYR A 166 -1.39 -5.67 -5.30
CA TYR A 166 -1.82 -5.06 -4.05
C TYR A 166 -0.70 -4.89 -3.01
N SER A 167 0.43 -5.57 -3.19
CA SER A 167 1.48 -5.66 -2.19
C SER A 167 2.50 -4.52 -2.27
N THR A 168 2.69 -3.90 -3.42
CA THR A 168 3.94 -3.18 -3.66
C THR A 168 3.94 -1.73 -3.20
N ASN A 169 2.87 -0.92 -3.37
CA ASN A 169 2.99 0.55 -3.24
C ASN A 169 1.78 1.30 -2.65
N MET A 170 1.12 0.80 -1.59
CA MET A 170 -0.11 1.43 -1.08
C MET A 170 0.13 2.51 0.00
N THR A 171 -0.52 3.67 -0.13
CA THR A 171 -0.77 4.61 0.98
C THR A 171 -2.25 4.62 1.30
N THR A 172 -2.61 4.61 2.59
CA THR A 172 -4.00 4.62 3.08
C THR A 172 -4.37 5.99 3.62
N ILE A 173 -5.55 6.51 3.28
CA ILE A 173 -6.08 7.74 3.85
C ILE A 173 -7.44 7.44 4.43
N GLU A 174 -7.61 7.79 5.70
CA GLU A 174 -8.82 7.60 6.48
C GLU A 174 -9.40 8.97 6.82
N ALA A 175 -10.63 9.22 6.37
CA ALA A 175 -11.41 10.36 6.80
C ALA A 175 -11.98 10.06 8.19
N SER A 176 -12.00 11.06 9.06
CA SER A 176 -12.54 10.90 10.40
C SER A 176 -13.26 12.16 10.83
N GLN A 177 -14.24 12.01 11.71
CA GLN A 177 -14.85 13.17 12.36
C GLN A 177 -13.83 13.83 13.29
N PRO A 178 -13.90 15.16 13.50
CA PRO A 178 -12.91 15.89 14.30
C PRO A 178 -12.69 15.31 15.70
N ASP A 179 -13.77 14.96 16.40
CA ASP A 179 -13.75 14.35 17.74
C ASP A 179 -13.26 12.89 17.74
N LEU A 180 -13.18 12.26 16.57
CA LEU A 180 -12.80 10.86 16.40
C LEU A 180 -11.44 10.67 15.71
N ILE A 181 -10.65 11.74 15.52
CA ILE A 181 -9.36 11.66 14.81
C ILE A 181 -8.42 10.59 15.39
N LYS A 182 -8.39 10.44 16.72
CA LYS A 182 -7.60 9.40 17.40
C LYS A 182 -8.05 7.98 17.01
N ARG A 183 -9.36 7.74 16.90
CA ARG A 183 -9.89 6.46 16.40
C ARG A 183 -9.52 6.29 14.92
N GLY A 184 -9.59 7.36 14.14
CA GLY A 184 -9.14 7.42 12.75
C GLY A 184 -7.69 6.99 12.57
N VAL A 185 -6.78 7.47 13.43
CA VAL A 185 -5.36 7.08 13.43
C VAL A 185 -5.22 5.58 13.63
N PHE A 186 -5.90 4.98 14.60
CA PHE A 186 -5.82 3.55 14.85
C PHE A 186 -6.45 2.71 13.74
N LYS A 187 -7.59 3.14 13.18
CA LYS A 187 -8.21 2.49 12.02
C LYS A 187 -7.28 2.53 10.80
N CYS A 188 -6.68 3.69 10.51
CA CYS A 188 -5.66 3.84 9.49
C CYS A 188 -4.47 2.91 9.75
N LEU A 189 -3.97 2.87 10.99
CA LEU A 189 -2.85 2.02 11.39
C LEU A 189 -3.15 0.53 11.17
N ALA A 190 -4.37 0.05 11.44
CA ALA A 190 -4.76 -1.34 11.14
C ALA A 190 -4.68 -1.66 9.64
N TYR A 191 -5.21 -0.79 8.78
CA TYR A 191 -5.09 -0.97 7.33
C TYR A 191 -3.63 -0.96 6.87
N MET A 192 -2.83 -0.04 7.40
CA MET A 192 -1.39 0.00 7.11
C MET A 192 -0.69 -1.28 7.56
N ALA A 193 -1.04 -1.81 8.73
CA ALA A 193 -0.46 -3.02 9.29
C ALA A 193 -0.78 -4.26 8.44
N MET A 194 -2.00 -4.34 7.90
CA MET A 194 -2.38 -5.38 6.93
C MET A 194 -1.48 -5.35 5.69
N VAL A 195 -1.19 -4.17 5.14
CA VAL A 195 -0.27 -3.99 4.00
C VAL A 195 1.16 -4.36 4.38
N HIS A 196 1.64 -3.86 5.52
CA HIS A 196 2.99 -4.10 6.03
C HIS A 196 3.25 -5.60 6.21
N GLU A 197 2.32 -6.31 6.85
CA GLU A 197 2.41 -7.76 7.02
C GLU A 197 2.32 -8.53 5.70
N THR A 198 1.49 -8.07 4.76
CA THR A 198 1.43 -8.65 3.41
C THR A 198 2.78 -8.51 2.70
N ARG A 199 3.42 -7.34 2.77
CA ARG A 199 4.76 -7.09 2.22
C ARG A 199 5.83 -7.94 2.86
N LYS A 200 5.82 -8.09 4.19
CA LYS A 200 6.72 -8.98 4.92
C LYS A 200 6.57 -10.43 4.46
N ARG A 201 5.34 -10.92 4.33
CA ARG A 201 5.06 -12.29 3.84
C ARG A 201 5.51 -12.50 2.39
N ALA A 202 5.41 -11.46 1.57
CA ALA A 202 5.89 -11.45 0.19
C ALA A 202 7.39 -11.16 0.05
N LYS A 203 8.12 -10.98 1.16
CA LYS A 203 9.56 -10.66 1.19
C LYS A 203 9.93 -9.42 0.37
N VAL A 204 9.05 -8.43 0.34
CA VAL A 204 9.35 -7.13 -0.27
C VAL A 204 10.47 -6.45 0.53
N ILE A 205 11.48 -5.90 -0.15
CA ILE A 205 12.65 -5.27 0.48
C ILE A 205 12.22 -4.09 1.36
N ASP A 206 11.41 -3.20 0.82
CA ASP A 206 10.83 -2.07 1.58
C ASP A 206 9.40 -2.40 1.99
N THR A 207 9.24 -2.78 3.26
CA THR A 207 7.92 -3.05 3.82
C THR A 207 7.22 -1.78 4.30
N SER A 208 7.88 -0.60 4.29
CA SER A 208 7.38 0.61 4.93
C SER A 208 6.09 1.16 4.31
N VAL A 209 5.10 1.44 5.15
CA VAL A 209 3.77 1.87 4.72
C VAL A 209 3.52 3.29 5.24
N TYR A 210 2.97 4.15 4.38
CA TYR A 210 2.49 5.47 4.78
C TYR A 210 0.96 5.47 4.88
N GLY A 211 0.45 6.25 5.82
CA GLY A 211 -0.97 6.50 5.94
C GLY A 211 -1.25 7.88 6.50
N ILE A 212 -2.51 8.29 6.38
CA ILE A 212 -2.99 9.60 6.80
C ILE A 212 -4.36 9.40 7.46
N ALA A 213 -4.53 9.94 8.66
CA ALA A 213 -5.85 10.13 9.26
C ALA A 213 -6.16 11.63 9.29
N THR A 214 -7.33 12.04 8.82
CA THR A 214 -7.67 13.46 8.73
C THR A 214 -9.16 13.73 8.84
N ASP A 215 -9.52 14.86 9.45
CA ASP A 215 -10.86 15.44 9.45
C ASP A 215 -11.00 16.59 8.44
N SER A 216 -10.06 16.71 7.50
CA SER A 216 -9.82 17.81 6.55
C SER A 216 -9.13 19.07 7.11
N PHE A 217 -9.04 19.23 8.43
CA PHE A 217 -8.36 20.35 9.10
C PHE A 217 -7.12 19.87 9.85
N GLU A 218 -7.24 18.87 10.71
CA GLU A 218 -6.12 18.14 11.28
C GLU A 218 -5.70 17.00 10.34
N TRP A 219 -4.40 16.91 10.09
CA TRP A 219 -3.78 15.91 9.21
C TRP A 219 -2.71 15.17 9.99
N VAL A 220 -3.00 13.94 10.37
CA VAL A 220 -2.06 13.05 11.06
C VAL A 220 -1.40 12.14 10.04
N PHE A 221 -0.14 12.41 9.73
CA PHE A 221 0.68 11.56 8.88
C PHE A 221 1.28 10.44 9.71
N ILE A 222 1.19 9.22 9.21
CA ILE A 222 1.59 7.99 9.91
C ILE A 222 2.53 7.20 9.01
N ARG A 223 3.53 6.54 9.59
CA ARG A 223 4.42 5.62 8.89
C ARG A 223 4.69 4.41 9.75
N ILE A 224 4.54 3.22 9.16
CA ILE A 224 5.13 1.99 9.68
C ILE A 224 6.48 1.80 8.99
N ARG A 225 7.55 1.73 9.76
CA ARG A 225 8.92 1.45 9.30
C ARG A 225 9.11 -0.05 9.08
N PRO A 226 10.17 -0.48 8.35
CA PRO A 226 10.34 -1.89 8.02
C PRO A 226 10.48 -2.85 9.21
N ASN A 227 10.95 -2.33 10.35
CA ASN A 227 11.09 -3.07 11.60
C ASN A 227 9.76 -3.21 12.40
N GLY A 228 8.65 -2.65 11.92
CA GLY A 228 7.37 -2.65 12.63
C GLY A 228 7.22 -1.52 13.65
N GLU A 229 8.19 -0.61 13.75
CA GLU A 229 7.96 0.64 14.49
C GLU A 229 7.00 1.52 13.72
N TRP A 230 6.10 2.21 14.42
CA TRP A 230 5.23 3.20 13.82
C TRP A 230 5.41 4.56 14.49
N THR A 231 5.23 5.60 13.69
CA THR A 231 5.36 6.98 14.12
C THR A 231 4.29 7.84 13.46
N ALA A 232 3.95 8.96 14.07
CA ALA A 232 2.99 9.90 13.54
C ALA A 232 3.38 11.36 13.79
N LYS A 233 2.90 12.25 12.94
CA LYS A 233 3.00 13.71 13.12
C LYS A 233 1.73 14.40 12.63
N ALA A 234 1.18 15.26 13.48
CA ALA A 234 -0.01 16.05 13.18
C ALA A 234 0.36 17.43 12.61
N TYR A 235 -0.44 17.90 11.67
CA TYR A 235 -0.42 19.25 11.12
C TYR A 235 -1.83 19.81 11.08
N HIS A 236 -1.96 21.13 11.21
CA HIS A 236 -3.24 21.79 11.10
C HIS A 236 -3.31 22.64 9.83
N TRP A 237 -4.32 22.42 8.98
CA TRP A 237 -4.48 23.01 7.65
C TRP A 237 -4.31 24.53 7.66
N VAL A 238 -4.92 25.20 8.63
CA VAL A 238 -4.90 26.67 8.73
C VAL A 238 -3.47 27.21 8.88
N HIS A 239 -2.57 26.48 9.54
CA HIS A 239 -1.22 26.93 9.84
C HIS A 239 -0.15 26.26 8.97
N ASN A 240 -0.47 25.10 8.40
CA ASN A 240 0.49 24.18 7.80
C ASN A 240 0.07 23.67 6.43
N ALA A 241 -0.81 24.39 5.70
CA ALA A 241 -1.29 23.97 4.38
C ALA A 241 -0.14 23.62 3.42
N GLN A 242 0.96 24.41 3.44
CA GLN A 242 2.12 24.14 2.60
C GLN A 242 2.82 22.84 3.01
N GLU A 243 3.05 22.61 4.30
CA GLU A 243 3.63 21.39 4.83
C GLU A 243 2.77 20.17 4.50
N ILE A 244 1.45 20.27 4.65
CA ILE A 244 0.50 19.19 4.33
C ILE A 244 0.56 18.82 2.85
N VAL A 245 0.48 19.82 1.95
CA VAL A 245 0.58 19.58 0.50
C VAL A 245 1.94 19.01 0.12
N SER A 246 3.02 19.47 0.75
CA SER A 246 4.37 18.95 0.51
C SER A 246 4.51 17.50 1.00
N MET A 247 3.93 17.17 2.16
CA MET A 247 3.92 15.82 2.71
C MET A 247 3.11 14.86 1.85
N LEU A 248 1.92 15.27 1.40
CA LEU A 248 1.13 14.53 0.42
C LEU A 248 1.95 14.25 -0.84
N ALA A 249 2.64 15.28 -1.36
CA ALA A 249 3.45 15.12 -2.54
C ALA A 249 4.63 14.16 -2.35
N ASN A 250 5.31 14.24 -1.20
CA ASN A 250 6.40 13.32 -0.85
C ASN A 250 5.90 11.87 -0.75
N ILE A 251 4.74 11.65 -0.15
CA ILE A 251 4.12 10.32 -0.04
C ILE A 251 3.74 9.77 -1.42
N PHE A 252 3.16 10.60 -2.29
CA PHE A 252 2.81 10.19 -3.66
C PHE A 252 4.07 9.85 -4.47
N ALA A 253 5.14 10.62 -4.30
CA ALA A 253 6.44 10.36 -4.93
C ALA A 253 7.10 9.07 -4.39
N HIS A 254 7.00 8.82 -3.08
CA HIS A 254 7.49 7.59 -2.48
C HIS A 254 6.75 6.37 -3.04
N ALA A 255 5.42 6.41 -3.08
CA ALA A 255 4.61 5.37 -3.72
C ALA A 255 5.01 5.11 -5.19
N ALA A 256 5.49 6.13 -5.91
CA ALA A 256 5.96 5.99 -7.29
C ALA A 256 7.37 5.37 -7.45
N THR A 257 8.19 5.39 -6.40
CA THR A 257 9.60 4.97 -6.48
C THR A 257 9.86 3.58 -5.90
N SER A 258 8.97 3.09 -5.03
CA SER A 258 9.07 1.76 -4.42
C SER A 258 8.91 0.58 -5.41
N HIS A 259 8.52 0.84 -6.68
CA HIS A 259 8.53 -0.14 -7.78
C HIS A 259 9.94 -0.62 -8.21
N LYS A 260 11.00 0.18 -8.01
CA LYS A 260 12.34 -0.15 -8.56
C LYS A 260 12.99 -1.37 -7.90
N TRP A 261 12.64 -1.65 -6.64
CA TRP A 261 13.26 -2.71 -5.85
C TRP A 261 12.64 -4.09 -6.12
N TRP A 262 11.44 -4.13 -6.69
CA TRP A 262 10.77 -5.37 -7.09
C TRP A 262 11.46 -6.03 -8.30
N ASN A 263 11.82 -5.25 -9.32
CA ASN A 263 12.45 -5.79 -10.53
C ASN A 263 13.88 -6.28 -10.30
N LEU A 264 14.64 -5.65 -9.40
CA LEU A 264 16.01 -6.06 -9.09
C LEU A 264 16.08 -7.39 -8.30
N GLY A 265 15.07 -7.70 -7.49
CA GLY A 265 15.01 -8.98 -6.76
C GLY A 265 14.59 -10.15 -7.65
N VAL A 266 13.67 -9.91 -8.61
CA VAL A 266 13.17 -10.97 -9.51
C VAL A 266 14.17 -11.29 -10.63
N GLU A 267 14.90 -10.30 -11.18
CA GLU A 267 15.92 -10.56 -12.21
C GLU A 267 17.15 -11.31 -11.66
N ALA A 268 17.49 -11.10 -10.39
CA ALA A 268 18.57 -11.83 -9.73
C ALA A 268 18.23 -13.32 -9.51
N GLU A 269 16.98 -13.66 -9.20
CA GLU A 269 16.55 -15.05 -8.99
C GLU A 269 16.26 -15.82 -10.30
N PHE A 270 15.84 -15.13 -11.37
CA PHE A 270 15.64 -15.77 -12.68
C PHE A 270 16.94 -15.96 -13.48
N SER A 271 17.97 -15.15 -13.26
CA SER A 271 19.24 -15.30 -13.99
C SER A 271 20.15 -16.40 -13.41
N THR A 272 19.95 -16.82 -12.15
CA THR A 272 20.76 -17.87 -11.52
C THR A 272 20.10 -19.26 -11.49
N SER A 273 18.92 -19.44 -12.09
CA SER A 273 18.17 -20.71 -12.05
C SER A 273 18.06 -21.45 -13.39
N LEU A 274 18.79 -21.02 -14.43
CA LEU A 274 18.88 -21.68 -15.74
C LEU A 274 20.32 -21.97 -16.18
N GLU A 275 21.14 -22.54 -15.31
CA GLU A 275 22.22 -23.43 -15.75
C GLU A 275 21.99 -24.82 -15.16
N GLN A 276 21.48 -25.73 -15.99
CA GLN A 276 21.44 -27.15 -15.65
C GLN A 276 22.88 -27.69 -15.56
N PRO A 277 23.21 -28.53 -14.57
CA PRO A 277 24.47 -29.26 -14.57
C PRO A 277 24.48 -30.18 -15.79
N LYS A 278 25.41 -29.94 -16.72
CA LYS A 278 25.69 -30.86 -17.84
C LYS A 278 26.08 -32.22 -17.25
N LEU A 279 25.16 -33.18 -17.31
CA LEU A 279 25.45 -34.59 -17.08
C LEU A 279 26.52 -35.01 -18.09
N LYS A 280 27.71 -35.39 -17.59
CA LYS A 280 28.75 -36.02 -18.41
C LYS A 280 28.20 -37.33 -18.98
N PRO A 281 28.34 -37.60 -20.30
CA PRO A 281 27.98 -38.89 -20.85
C PRO A 281 28.93 -39.97 -20.31
N LYS A 282 28.37 -41.05 -19.78
CA LYS A 282 29.11 -42.27 -19.41
C LYS A 282 29.74 -42.87 -20.67
N SER A 283 31.04 -43.11 -20.65
CA SER A 283 31.74 -43.83 -21.71
C SER A 283 31.39 -45.32 -21.68
N MET A 284 30.99 -45.88 -22.83
CA MET A 284 30.97 -47.32 -23.08
C MET A 284 32.40 -47.85 -23.19
N ARG A 285 33.07 -48.03 -22.05
CA ARG A 285 34.22 -48.93 -21.85
C ARG A 285 34.25 -49.21 -20.36
N ASP A 286 33.54 -50.25 -19.94
CA ASP A 286 33.77 -51.06 -18.74
C ASP A 286 32.68 -52.14 -18.69
N MET A 287 32.67 -52.98 -19.73
CA MET A 287 32.09 -54.32 -19.70
C MET A 287 33.12 -55.23 -20.35
N ARG A 288 34.17 -55.56 -19.59
CA ARG A 288 35.02 -56.75 -19.73
C ARG A 288 35.88 -56.86 -18.48
N HIS A 289 35.85 -58.06 -17.90
CA HIS A 289 36.57 -58.53 -16.70
C HIS A 289 35.88 -58.26 -15.35
N SER A 290 35.09 -59.23 -14.87
CA SER A 290 35.65 -60.33 -14.06
C SER A 290 34.54 -61.25 -13.54
N ILE A 291 34.68 -62.53 -13.93
CA ILE A 291 34.15 -63.80 -13.37
C ILE A 291 32.64 -64.01 -13.47
#